data_AF-A0A817P4I9-F1
#
_entry.id   AF-A0A817P4I9-F1
#
_cell.length_a   1.000
_cell.length_b   1.000
_cell.length_c   1.000
_cell.angle_alpha   90.00
_cell.angle_beta   90.00
_cell.angle_gamma   90.00
#
_symmetry.space_group_name_H-M   'P 1'
#
loop_
_entity.id
_entity.type
_entity.pdbx_description
1 polymer ?
#
loop_
_entity_poly.entity_id
_entity_poly.type
_entity_poly.pdbx_seq_one_letter_code
_entity_poly.pdbx_strand_id
1 'polypeptide(L)'
;MEVLIELLIFSYFKGHSYEKSALECWLKKHNTSPLTNNQLKSQTFVINYNLKSIIEEFRRQQSEMRSISNFRCFTLHRGRPHNDQWKNNPKLKIIISLLGPSNVGKSCLASNVEYGQPQTNRIHKITLATDIFFFYLDSLFEDKYVIILQLNDCPGSDQFEAVSDRHFRQCHGAIVMADTTDINTFER
;
A
#
# COMPACT_ATOMS: atom_id res chain seq x y z
N MET A 1 -15.23 3.62 -14.17
CA MET A 1 -15.80 2.29 -13.89
C MET A 1 -16.06 2.26 -12.39
N GLU A 2 -17.25 2.64 -11.96
CA GLU A 2 -17.61 2.64 -10.54
C GLU A 2 -17.77 1.19 -10.08
N VAL A 3 -16.84 0.73 -9.24
CA VAL A 3 -17.00 -0.55 -8.56
C VAL A 3 -18.00 -0.32 -7.45
N LEU A 4 -19.28 -0.60 -7.74
CA LEU A 4 -20.34 -0.73 -6.76
C LEU A 4 -20.03 -1.95 -5.87
N ILE A 5 -19.26 -1.73 -4.80
CA ILE A 5 -19.11 -2.74 -3.74
C ILE A 5 -20.43 -2.72 -2.96
N GLU A 6 -21.38 -3.58 -3.35
CA GLU A 6 -22.57 -3.88 -2.56
C GLU A 6 -22.16 -4.63 -1.28
N LEU A 7 -22.13 -3.90 -0.16
CA LEU A 7 -21.81 -4.42 1.17
C LEU A 7 -22.93 -5.32 1.73
N LEU A 8 -22.78 -6.60 1.46
CA LEU A 8 -22.51 -7.66 2.43
C LEU A 8 -23.28 -7.91 3.72
N ILE A 9 -23.59 -9.20 3.85
CA ILE A 9 -24.47 -9.79 4.81
C ILE A 9 -23.93 -11.15 5.32
N PHE A 10 -24.11 -11.35 6.64
CA PHE A 10 -24.14 -12.55 7.51
C PHE A 10 -22.93 -13.02 8.33
N SER A 11 -23.19 -13.08 9.65
CA SER A 11 -22.50 -13.84 10.68
C SER A 11 -23.28 -15.13 10.98
N TYR A 12 -22.70 -16.31 10.70
CA TYR A 12 -23.12 -17.55 11.37
C TYR A 12 -21.92 -18.20 12.07
N PHE A 13 -22.10 -18.44 13.37
CA PHE A 13 -21.26 -19.19 14.31
C PHE A 13 -19.84 -18.69 14.61
N LYS A 14 -19.23 -17.79 13.82
CA LYS A 14 -17.87 -17.25 14.11
C LYS A 14 -17.61 -15.78 13.72
N GLY A 15 -18.61 -15.00 13.30
CA GLY A 15 -18.45 -13.55 13.07
C GLY A 15 -17.72 -13.16 11.77
N HIS A 16 -17.64 -14.04 10.77
CA HIS A 16 -17.05 -13.71 9.47
C HIS A 16 -18.00 -12.88 8.59
N SER A 17 -17.46 -11.99 7.77
CA SER A 17 -18.17 -11.19 6.76
C SER A 17 -17.56 -11.47 5.38
N TYR A 18 -18.37 -11.70 4.34
CA TYR A 18 -17.91 -12.16 3.00
C TYR A 18 -17.94 -11.05 1.95
N GLU A 19 -18.17 -11.31 0.66
CA GLU A 19 -18.84 -10.39 -0.31
C GLU A 19 -20.25 -10.87 -0.66
N LYS A 20 -21.28 -10.01 -0.83
CA LYS A 20 -22.68 -10.45 -0.96
C LYS A 20 -22.82 -11.27 -2.24
N SER A 21 -22.34 -10.70 -3.33
CA SER A 21 -22.21 -11.33 -4.64
C SER A 21 -21.44 -12.66 -4.57
N ALA A 22 -20.31 -12.68 -3.86
CA ALA A 22 -19.47 -13.88 -3.70
C ALA A 22 -20.15 -14.96 -2.87
N LEU A 23 -20.81 -14.58 -1.77
CA LEU A 23 -21.52 -15.50 -0.88
C LEU A 23 -22.76 -16.06 -1.56
N GLU A 24 -23.53 -15.23 -2.28
CA GLU A 24 -24.64 -15.67 -3.12
C GLU A 24 -24.17 -16.65 -4.20
N CYS A 25 -23.03 -16.39 -4.84
CA CYS A 25 -22.45 -17.31 -5.83
C CYS A 25 -22.04 -18.65 -5.20
N TRP A 26 -21.45 -18.62 -4.00
CA TRP A 26 -21.03 -19.81 -3.26
C TRP A 26 -22.22 -20.67 -2.82
N LEU A 27 -23.25 -20.03 -2.26
CA LEU A 27 -24.45 -20.70 -1.73
C LEU A 27 -25.32 -21.34 -2.82
N LYS A 28 -25.15 -20.96 -4.09
CA LYS A 28 -25.77 -21.67 -5.23
C LYS A 28 -25.31 -23.12 -5.37
N LYS A 29 -24.08 -23.42 -4.94
CA LYS A 29 -23.44 -24.74 -5.13
C LYS A 29 -23.13 -25.46 -3.82
N HIS A 30 -23.08 -24.74 -2.70
CA HIS A 30 -22.64 -25.29 -1.42
C HIS A 30 -23.56 -24.82 -0.28
N ASN A 31 -23.92 -25.72 0.63
CA ASN A 31 -24.66 -25.38 1.85
C ASN A 31 -23.73 -25.28 3.09
N THR A 32 -22.50 -24.86 2.86
CA THR A 32 -21.42 -24.79 3.86
C THR A 32 -20.78 -23.41 3.89
N SER A 33 -20.18 -23.05 5.03
CA SER A 33 -19.39 -21.83 5.17
C SER A 33 -18.17 -21.86 4.22
N PRO A 34 -17.90 -20.80 3.43
CA PRO A 34 -16.74 -20.76 2.53
C PRO A 34 -15.39 -20.93 3.25
N LEU A 35 -15.29 -20.46 4.49
CA LEU A 35 -14.04 -20.45 5.25
C LEU A 35 -13.85 -21.70 6.11
N THR A 36 -14.94 -22.20 6.70
CA THR A 36 -14.86 -23.29 7.69
C THR A 36 -15.38 -24.62 7.17
N ASN A 37 -16.01 -24.62 5.99
CA ASN A 37 -16.69 -25.75 5.37
C ASN A 37 -17.75 -26.46 6.23
N ASN A 38 -18.12 -25.86 7.37
CA ASN A 38 -19.17 -26.36 8.23
C ASN A 38 -20.55 -26.10 7.62
N GLN A 39 -21.48 -27.01 7.87
CA GLN A 39 -22.86 -26.89 7.38
C GLN A 39 -23.57 -25.68 7.97
N LEU A 40 -24.26 -24.92 7.13
CA LEU A 40 -24.98 -23.73 7.56
C LEU A 40 -26.33 -24.12 8.18
N LYS A 41 -26.59 -23.66 9.40
CA LYS A 41 -27.86 -23.88 10.11
C LYS A 41 -29.03 -23.06 9.53
N SER A 42 -28.71 -21.95 8.85
CA SER A 42 -29.68 -21.07 8.18
C SER A 42 -28.99 -20.33 7.03
N GLN A 43 -29.77 -19.97 6.00
CA GLN A 43 -29.36 -19.18 4.83
C GLN A 43 -29.96 -17.76 4.83
N THR A 44 -30.45 -17.29 5.98
CA THR A 44 -30.96 -15.92 6.11
C THR A 44 -29.85 -14.89 5.84
N PHE A 45 -30.23 -13.67 5.45
CA PHE A 45 -29.36 -12.51 5.17
C PHE A 45 -29.59 -11.36 6.24
N VAL A 46 -28.56 -10.90 6.99
CA VAL A 46 -28.41 -9.91 8.10
C VAL A 46 -27.17 -9.04 7.84
N ILE A 47 -27.42 -7.74 7.65
CA ILE A 47 -26.42 -6.73 7.32
C ILE A 47 -25.49 -6.45 8.51
N ASN A 48 -24.18 -6.32 8.25
CA ASN A 48 -23.23 -5.83 9.25
C ASN A 48 -23.19 -4.29 9.23
N TYR A 49 -24.07 -3.66 10.01
CA TYR A 49 -24.18 -2.20 10.08
C TYR A 49 -22.89 -1.52 10.54
N ASN A 50 -22.07 -2.17 11.38
CA ASN A 50 -20.80 -1.59 11.85
C ASN A 50 -19.78 -1.46 10.71
N LEU A 51 -19.57 -2.53 9.93
CA LEU A 51 -18.68 -2.48 8.76
C LEU A 51 -19.20 -1.50 7.70
N LYS A 52 -20.52 -1.43 7.51
CA LYS A 52 -21.14 -0.47 6.61
C LYS A 52 -20.81 0.97 7.02
N SER A 53 -21.00 1.32 8.30
CA SER A 53 -20.67 2.65 8.82
C SER A 53 -19.18 2.98 8.68
N ILE A 54 -18.28 2.04 8.95
CA ILE A 54 -16.82 2.24 8.79
C ILE A 54 -16.48 2.56 7.33
N ILE A 55 -17.09 1.87 6.37
CA ILE A 55 -16.81 2.06 4.94
C ILE A 55 -17.42 3.38 4.43
N GLU A 56 -18.61 3.73 4.89
CA GLU A 56 -19.24 5.02 4.58
C GLU A 56 -18.39 6.17 5.11
N GLU A 57 -17.90 6.06 6.35
CA GLU A 57 -17.01 7.05 6.95
C GLU A 57 -15.69 7.18 6.19
N PHE A 58 -15.06 6.06 5.82
CA PHE A 58 -13.84 6.07 5.00
C PHE A 58 -14.05 6.77 3.64
N ARG A 59 -15.18 6.51 2.98
CA ARG A 59 -15.52 7.17 1.70
C ARG A 59 -15.73 8.67 1.86
N ARG A 60 -16.39 9.08 2.95
CA ARG A 60 -16.59 10.50 3.29
C ARG A 60 -15.26 11.20 3.47
N GLN A 61 -14.36 10.64 4.27
CA GLN A 61 -13.01 11.17 4.47
C GLN A 61 -12.21 11.26 3.17
N GLN A 62 -12.33 10.28 2.26
CA GLN A 62 -11.71 10.39 0.93
C GLN A 62 -12.29 11.52 0.09
N SER A 63 -13.60 11.74 0.13
CA SER A 63 -14.24 12.83 -0.62
C SER A 63 -13.85 14.21 -0.08
N GLU A 64 -13.77 14.35 1.23
CA GLU A 64 -13.32 15.59 1.90
C GLU A 64 -11.83 15.85 1.63
N MET A 65 -10.97 14.83 1.74
CA MET A 65 -9.55 14.95 1.36
C MET A 65 -9.39 15.34 -0.12
N ARG A 66 -10.19 14.80 -1.04
CA ARG A 66 -10.15 15.21 -2.46
C ARG A 66 -10.57 16.67 -2.68
N SER A 67 -11.42 17.22 -1.81
CA SER A 67 -11.85 18.62 -1.88
C SER A 67 -10.88 19.60 -1.22
N ILE A 68 -10.09 19.14 -0.24
CA ILE A 68 -9.15 19.95 0.55
C ILE A 68 -7.72 19.88 -0.01
N SER A 69 -7.37 18.78 -0.67
CA SER A 69 -6.04 18.55 -1.20
C SER A 69 -6.01 18.88 -2.70
N ASN A 70 -5.26 19.91 -3.11
CA ASN A 70 -4.91 20.19 -4.52
C ASN A 70 -4.00 19.09 -5.13
N PHE A 71 -3.98 17.90 -4.55
CA PHE A 71 -3.22 16.74 -5.01
C PHE A 71 -4.04 16.05 -6.09
N ARG A 72 -3.71 16.33 -7.35
CA ARG A 72 -4.23 15.60 -8.50
C ARG A 72 -3.69 14.17 -8.52
N CYS A 73 -4.43 13.28 -9.17
CA CYS A 73 -3.91 11.97 -9.56
C CYS A 73 -2.61 12.17 -10.36
N PHE A 74 -1.60 11.37 -10.06
CA PHE A 74 -0.29 11.45 -10.69
C PHE A 74 0.07 10.11 -11.34
N THR A 75 0.86 10.17 -12.40
CA THR A 75 1.43 8.97 -13.02
C THR A 75 2.84 8.76 -12.51
N LEU A 76 3.13 7.55 -12.03
CA LEU A 76 4.48 7.16 -11.65
C LEU A 76 5.27 6.76 -12.90
N HIS A 77 6.23 7.59 -13.29
CA HIS A 77 7.16 7.32 -14.38
C HIS A 77 8.47 6.75 -13.84
N ARG A 78 8.91 5.66 -14.47
CA ARG A 78 10.14 4.92 -14.12
C ARG A 78 11.25 5.27 -15.10
N GLY A 79 12.48 5.35 -14.62
CA GLY A 79 13.65 5.69 -15.44
C GLY A 79 13.80 7.19 -15.72
N ARG A 80 14.76 7.58 -16.57
CA ARG A 80 14.97 9.01 -16.91
C ARG A 80 13.80 9.52 -17.75
N PRO A 81 13.37 10.78 -17.56
CA PRO A 81 12.31 11.36 -18.38
C PRO A 81 12.75 11.34 -19.85
N HIS A 82 12.02 10.58 -20.66
CA HIS A 82 12.38 10.30 -22.06
C HIS A 82 11.91 11.41 -23.02
N ASN A 83 11.07 12.34 -22.56
CA ASN A 83 10.48 13.38 -23.39
C ASN A 83 10.90 14.79 -22.95
N ASP A 84 11.19 15.65 -23.94
CA ASP A 84 11.47 17.10 -23.76
C ASP A 84 10.32 17.86 -23.07
N GLN A 85 9.15 17.23 -22.89
CA GLN A 85 7.94 17.80 -22.28
C GLN A 85 8.18 18.40 -20.89
N TRP A 86 9.13 17.87 -20.12
CA TRP A 86 9.41 18.30 -18.74
C TRP A 86 10.72 19.07 -18.58
N LYS A 87 11.39 19.37 -19.68
CA LYS A 87 12.73 19.96 -19.67
C LYS A 87 12.75 21.33 -19.02
N ASN A 88 11.66 22.09 -19.17
CA ASN A 88 11.52 23.45 -18.69
C ASN A 88 10.75 23.56 -17.37
N ASN A 89 10.20 22.46 -16.85
CA ASN A 89 9.47 22.49 -15.59
C ASN A 89 10.44 22.52 -14.40
N PRO A 90 10.17 23.32 -13.35
CA PRO A 90 10.93 23.25 -12.11
C PRO A 90 10.78 21.85 -11.49
N LYS A 91 11.90 21.33 -10.97
CA LYS A 91 11.95 20.00 -10.36
C LYS A 91 11.90 20.11 -8.84
N LEU A 92 10.95 19.42 -8.21
CA LEU A 92 10.89 19.29 -6.76
C LEU A 92 11.39 17.90 -6.39
N LYS A 93 12.52 17.82 -5.67
CA LYS A 93 13.06 16.55 -5.21
C LYS A 93 12.54 16.23 -3.82
N ILE A 94 11.84 15.10 -3.68
CA ILE A 94 11.40 14.56 -2.39
C ILE A 94 12.20 13.28 -2.14
N ILE A 95 12.71 13.14 -0.92
CA ILE A 95 13.57 12.01 -0.53
C ILE A 95 12.88 11.32 0.64
N ILE A 96 12.62 10.03 0.50
CA ILE A 96 11.95 9.21 1.50
C ILE A 96 12.84 8.01 1.82
N SER A 97 13.09 7.75 3.10
CA SER A 97 13.78 6.53 3.55
C SER A 97 12.80 5.44 3.98
N LEU A 98 13.10 4.20 3.62
CA LEU A 98 12.45 3.01 4.16
C LEU A 98 13.17 2.58 5.43
N LEU A 99 12.44 2.53 6.54
CA LEU A 99 12.94 2.14 7.86
C LEU A 99 12.19 0.91 8.36
N GLY A 100 12.88 0.14 9.19
CA GLY A 100 12.33 -1.06 9.83
C GLY A 100 13.34 -2.21 9.85
N PRO A 101 13.12 -3.22 10.70
CA PRO A 101 14.02 -4.37 10.84
C PRO A 101 14.22 -5.17 9.55
N SER A 102 15.21 -6.06 9.52
CA SER A 102 15.39 -7.01 8.42
C SER A 102 14.11 -7.83 8.19
N ASN A 103 13.88 -8.23 6.94
CA ASN A 103 12.77 -9.09 6.49
C ASN A 103 11.34 -8.50 6.57
N VAL A 104 11.14 -7.26 7.03
CA VAL A 104 9.81 -6.60 6.99
C VAL A 104 9.34 -6.18 5.58
N GLY A 105 10.14 -6.44 4.55
CA GLY A 105 9.77 -6.21 3.15
C GLY A 105 10.14 -4.84 2.56
N LYS A 106 11.08 -4.09 3.15
CA LYS A 106 11.54 -2.78 2.61
C LYS A 106 12.02 -2.87 1.16
N SER A 107 12.98 -3.74 0.88
CA SER A 107 13.50 -3.98 -0.47
C SER A 107 12.43 -4.53 -1.41
N CYS A 108 11.50 -5.34 -0.89
CA CYS A 108 10.36 -5.83 -1.67
C CYS A 108 9.45 -4.68 -2.09
N LEU A 109 9.14 -3.75 -1.17
CA LEU A 109 8.33 -2.57 -1.47
C LEU A 109 9.03 -1.68 -2.50
N ALA A 110 10.29 -1.33 -2.29
CA ALA A 110 11.07 -0.51 -3.22
C ALA A 110 11.10 -1.13 -4.62
N SER A 111 11.39 -2.43 -4.69
CA SER A 111 11.42 -3.18 -5.94
C SER A 111 10.04 -3.28 -6.59
N ASN A 112 8.97 -3.47 -5.84
CA ASN A 112 7.61 -3.53 -6.39
C ASN A 112 7.18 -2.19 -6.98
N VAL A 113 7.58 -1.07 -6.35
CA VAL A 113 7.35 0.28 -6.90
C VAL A 113 8.16 0.48 -8.19
N GLU A 114 9.41 0.00 -8.23
CA GLU A 114 10.27 0.03 -9.41
C GLU A 114 9.73 -0.78 -10.59
N TYR A 115 9.40 -2.06 -10.39
CA TYR A 115 8.98 -2.93 -11.48
C TYR A 115 7.47 -2.94 -11.72
N GLY A 116 6.68 -2.38 -10.81
CA GLY A 116 5.22 -2.37 -10.86
C GLY A 116 4.56 -3.70 -10.52
N GLN A 117 5.35 -4.69 -10.10
CA GLN A 117 4.87 -6.02 -9.79
C GLN A 117 5.78 -6.71 -8.77
N PRO A 118 5.22 -7.60 -7.93
CA PRO A 118 5.98 -8.48 -7.06
C PRO A 118 7.08 -9.24 -7.80
N GLN A 119 8.32 -9.13 -7.34
CA GLN A 119 9.44 -9.89 -7.90
C GLN A 119 9.46 -11.31 -7.33
N THR A 120 8.74 -12.24 -7.96
CA THR A 120 8.56 -13.63 -7.46
C THR A 120 9.80 -14.52 -7.59
N ASN A 121 10.75 -14.18 -8.46
CA ASN A 121 11.97 -14.96 -8.71
C ASN A 121 13.24 -14.38 -8.07
N ARG A 122 13.12 -13.36 -7.20
CA ARG A 122 14.28 -12.80 -6.50
C ARG A 122 14.49 -13.53 -5.18
N ILE A 123 15.64 -14.19 -5.04
CA ILE A 123 16.15 -14.57 -3.72
C ILE A 123 16.48 -13.26 -3.00
N HIS A 124 15.68 -12.92 -1.99
CA HIS A 124 15.90 -11.71 -1.19
C HIS A 124 17.20 -11.88 -0.39
N LYS A 125 18.26 -11.22 -0.86
CA LYS A 125 19.51 -11.07 -0.12
C LYS A 125 19.36 -9.92 0.87
N ILE A 126 20.05 -10.01 2.01
CA ILE A 126 20.13 -8.93 2.98
C ILE A 126 20.70 -7.69 2.28
N THR A 127 20.04 -6.55 2.44
CA THR A 127 20.51 -5.26 1.94
C THR A 127 21.76 -4.87 2.73
N LEU A 128 22.92 -4.75 2.07
CA LEU A 128 24.21 -4.45 2.71
C LEU A 128 24.55 -2.95 2.68
N ALA A 129 23.94 -2.21 1.76
CA ALA A 129 24.11 -0.77 1.58
C ALA A 129 22.77 -0.14 1.23
N THR A 130 22.65 1.19 1.35
CA THR A 130 21.40 1.87 0.98
C THR A 130 21.22 1.87 -0.54
N ASP A 131 20.19 1.19 -1.03
CA ASP A 131 19.82 1.24 -2.45
C ASP A 131 18.95 2.47 -2.72
N ILE A 132 19.19 3.15 -3.84
CA ILE A 132 18.52 4.41 -4.18
C ILE A 132 17.71 4.22 -5.46
N PHE A 133 16.40 4.43 -5.35
CA PHE A 133 15.45 4.35 -6.45
C PHE A 133 14.91 5.74 -6.79
N PHE A 134 14.83 6.06 -8.09
CA PHE A 134 14.31 7.34 -8.58
C PHE A 134 13.03 7.15 -9.39
N PHE A 135 12.04 7.96 -9.08
CA PHE A 135 10.76 8.01 -9.76
C PHE A 135 10.40 9.45 -10.11
N TYR A 136 9.67 9.61 -11.20
CA TYR A 136 9.19 10.91 -11.67
C TYR A 136 7.67 10.92 -11.62
N LEU A 137 7.10 11.98 -11.06
CA LEU A 137 5.66 12.23 -11.09
C LEU A 137 5.42 13.35 -12.09
N ASP A 138 4.54 13.09 -13.06
CA ASP A 138 4.24 13.94 -14.22
C ASP A 138 3.81 15.35 -13.86
N SER A 139 2.98 15.51 -12.84
CA SER A 139 2.55 16.81 -12.34
C SER A 139 1.79 16.69 -11.03
N LEU A 140 2.31 17.31 -9.98
CA LEU A 140 1.62 17.44 -8.69
C LEU A 140 1.74 18.89 -8.21
N PHE A 141 0.64 19.41 -7.67
CA PHE A 141 0.45 20.82 -7.25
C PHE A 141 0.47 21.82 -8.43
N GLU A 142 -0.73 22.17 -8.92
CA GLU A 142 -0.97 23.19 -9.95
C GLU A 142 -0.23 22.99 -11.30
N ASP A 143 0.16 21.75 -11.64
CA ASP A 143 0.90 21.41 -12.86
C ASP A 143 2.26 22.16 -13.00
N LYS A 144 2.76 22.73 -11.90
CA LYS A 144 3.97 23.55 -11.88
C LYS A 144 5.24 22.73 -11.79
N TYR A 145 5.22 21.67 -10.98
CA TYR A 145 6.44 20.93 -10.64
C TYR A 145 6.41 19.51 -11.20
N VAL A 146 7.59 19.07 -11.65
CA VAL A 146 7.89 17.65 -11.84
C VAL A 146 8.51 17.16 -10.54
N ILE A 147 7.87 16.19 -9.89
CA ILE A 147 8.38 15.65 -8.62
C ILE A 147 9.33 14.51 -8.92
N ILE A 148 10.54 14.61 -8.38
CA ILE A 148 11.51 13.53 -8.36
C ILE A 148 11.44 12.89 -6.98
N LEU A 149 10.84 11.70 -6.91
CA LEU A 149 10.82 10.92 -5.69
C LEU A 149 12.06 10.03 -5.65
N GLN A 150 12.88 10.20 -4.62
CA GLN A 150 13.98 9.32 -4.28
C GLN A 150 13.56 8.42 -3.11
N LEU A 151 13.49 7.11 -3.33
CA LEU A 151 13.33 6.13 -2.25
C LEU A 151 14.70 5.56 -1.88
N ASN A 152 15.06 5.66 -0.61
CA ASN A 152 16.24 5.05 -0.03
C ASN A 152 15.83 3.76 0.69
N ASP A 153 16.19 2.61 0.16
CA ASP A 153 16.02 1.33 0.86
C ASP A 153 17.20 1.11 1.82
N CYS A 154 16.96 1.36 3.11
CA CYS A 154 18.01 1.23 4.12
C CYS A 154 18.13 -0.21 4.63
N PRO A 155 19.34 -0.66 4.98
CA PRO A 155 19.53 -1.97 5.59
C PRO A 155 18.81 -2.04 6.95
N GLY A 156 18.15 -3.18 7.21
CA GLY A 156 17.35 -3.40 8.41
C GLY A 156 18.06 -4.19 9.51
N SER A 157 19.31 -4.60 9.30
CA SER A 157 20.07 -5.32 10.32
C SER A 157 20.85 -4.36 11.20
N ASP A 158 20.91 -4.68 12.50
CA ASP A 158 21.58 -3.91 13.55
C ASP A 158 23.04 -3.54 13.20
N GLN A 159 23.74 -4.39 12.42
CA GLN A 159 25.12 -4.15 11.97
C GLN A 159 25.29 -2.95 11.02
N PHE A 160 24.20 -2.47 10.41
CA PHE A 160 24.21 -1.36 9.45
C PHE A 160 23.37 -0.15 9.92
N GLU A 161 22.94 -0.13 11.17
CA GLU A 161 22.12 0.93 11.76
C GLU A 161 22.81 2.30 11.69
N ALA A 162 24.12 2.36 11.92
CA ALA A 162 24.93 3.57 11.78
C ALA A 162 25.01 4.10 10.32
N VAL A 163 24.79 3.23 9.32
CA VAL A 163 24.70 3.64 7.90
C VAL A 163 23.34 4.27 7.64
N SER A 164 22.26 3.75 8.23
CA SER A 164 20.91 4.28 8.12
C SER A 164 20.79 5.72 8.68
N ASP A 165 21.50 6.03 9.77
CA ASP A 165 21.53 7.38 10.37
C ASP A 165 22.00 8.49 9.42
N ARG A 166 22.99 8.22 8.58
CA ARG A 166 23.47 9.22 7.59
C ARG A 166 22.47 9.46 6.47
N HIS A 167 21.77 8.41 6.04
CA HIS A 167 20.82 8.49 4.94
C HIS A 167 19.52 9.17 5.40
N PHE A 168 19.10 8.93 6.64
CA PHE A 168 17.91 9.55 7.22
C PHE A 168 18.03 11.08 7.34
N ARG A 169 19.20 11.61 7.72
CA ARG A 169 19.41 13.07 7.92
C ARG A 169 19.14 13.94 6.70
N GLN A 170 19.20 13.38 5.50
CA GLN A 170 18.94 14.12 4.25
C GLN A 170 17.58 13.80 3.63
N CYS A 171 16.71 13.10 4.36
CA CYS A 171 15.37 12.76 3.89
C CYS A 171 14.34 13.81 4.29
N HIS A 172 13.34 13.98 3.42
CA HIS A 172 12.16 14.82 3.68
C HIS A 172 11.08 14.06 4.45
N GLY A 173 11.12 12.73 4.42
CA GLY A 173 10.20 11.86 5.14
C GLY A 173 10.72 10.43 5.26
N ALA A 174 9.96 9.59 5.95
CA ALA A 174 10.27 8.17 6.10
C ALA A 174 9.01 7.31 6.08
N ILE A 175 9.17 6.07 5.63
CA ILE A 175 8.17 5.01 5.70
C ILE A 175 8.71 3.97 6.66
N VAL A 176 8.00 3.76 7.77
CA VAL A 176 8.33 2.74 8.76
C VAL A 176 7.56 1.47 8.42
N MET A 177 8.27 0.35 8.33
CA MET A 177 7.72 -0.95 7.99
C MET A 177 7.92 -1.93 9.13
N ALA A 178 6.85 -2.67 9.44
CA ALA A 178 6.82 -3.75 10.41
C ALA A 178 6.07 -4.94 9.81
N ASP A 179 6.40 -6.15 10.25
CA ASP A 179 5.70 -7.38 9.90
C ASP A 179 4.56 -7.62 10.90
N THR A 180 3.32 -7.66 10.42
CA THR A 180 2.13 -7.91 11.26
C THR A 180 2.12 -9.28 11.94
N THR A 181 2.95 -10.22 11.46
CA THR A 181 3.10 -11.56 12.03
C THR A 181 4.18 -11.63 13.11
N ASP A 182 5.02 -10.61 13.24
CA ASP A 182 6.09 -10.52 14.24
C ASP A 182 6.05 -9.17 14.96
N ILE A 183 5.42 -9.15 16.14
CA ILE A 183 5.25 -7.93 16.95
C ILE A 183 6.57 -7.27 17.34
N ASN A 184 7.66 -8.04 17.45
CA ASN A 184 8.99 -7.50 17.77
C ASN A 184 9.48 -6.53 16.69
N THR A 185 8.97 -6.64 15.47
CA THR A 185 9.31 -5.73 14.38
C THR A 185 8.66 -4.35 14.51
N PHE A 186 7.61 -4.23 15.34
CA PHE A 186 6.93 -2.98 15.64
C PHE A 186 7.46 -2.30 16.91
N GLU A 187 7.93 -3.09 17.87
CA GLU A 187 8.46 -2.58 19.15
C GLU A 187 9.92 -2.12 19.07
N ARG A 188 10.58 -2.33 17.93
CA ARG A 188 11.90 -1.78 17.58
C ARG A 188 11.78 -0.44 16.88
#